data_AF-A0AAU5FHJ0-F1
#
_entry.id   AF-A0AAU5FHJ0-F1
#
_cell.length_a   1.000
_cell.length_b   1.000
_cell.length_c   1.000
_cell.angle_alpha   90.00
_cell.angle_beta   90.00
_cell.angle_gamma   90.00
#
_symmetry.space_group_name_H-M   'P 1'
#
loop_
_entity.id
_entity.type
_entity.pdbx_description
1 polymer ?
#
loop_
_entity_poly.entity_id
_entity_poly.type
_entity_poly.pdbx_seq_one_letter_code
_entity_poly.pdbx_strand_id
1 'polypeptide(L)'
;MFLVVPDPAHGLVAAPRCPDDLTPDTVAMLTGEGFVWNGEIEAYARPTGDGPEAVERTAGALRALGHFVYSSYTPLPARRGPHHGEAGPHTPLVRPVAAEGVPPCPDAEPSRP
;
A
#
# COMPACT_ATOMS: atom_id res chain seq x y z
N MET A 1 -0.27 12.25 2.30
CA MET A 1 -1.17 11.26 1.68
C MET A 1 -0.52 9.89 1.73
N PHE A 2 -1.29 8.83 1.99
CA PHE A 2 -0.81 7.45 2.00
C PHE A 2 -1.57 6.56 1.01
N LEU A 3 -0.85 5.57 0.47
CA LEU A 3 -1.38 4.41 -0.23
C LEU A 3 -1.29 3.19 0.71
N VAL A 4 -2.42 2.52 0.96
CA VAL A 4 -2.47 1.29 1.76
C VAL A 4 -3.04 0.16 0.91
N VAL A 5 -2.20 -0.81 0.55
CA VAL A 5 -2.56 -1.91 -0.35
C VAL A 5 -1.84 -3.21 0.02
N PRO A 6 -2.45 -4.37 -0.25
CA PRO A 6 -1.72 -5.63 -0.26
C PRO A 6 -0.79 -5.68 -1.49
N ASP A 7 0.44 -6.12 -1.27
CA ASP A 7 1.48 -6.35 -2.26
C ASP A 7 1.91 -7.84 -2.21
N PRO A 8 1.95 -8.54 -3.35
CA PRO A 8 2.28 -9.97 -3.39
C PRO A 8 3.71 -10.32 -2.93
N ALA A 9 4.65 -9.37 -3.01
CA ALA A 9 6.04 -9.58 -2.64
C ALA A 9 6.34 -9.15 -1.20
N HIS A 10 5.62 -8.16 -0.68
CA HIS A 10 5.94 -7.47 0.56
C HIS A 10 4.86 -7.58 1.65
N GLY A 11 3.68 -8.15 1.34
CA GLY A 11 2.56 -8.26 2.27
C GLY A 11 1.73 -6.97 2.29
N LEU A 12 1.36 -6.44 3.46
CA LEU A 12 0.65 -5.17 3.53
C LEU A 12 1.65 -4.01 3.40
N VAL A 13 1.40 -3.08 2.47
CA VAL A 13 2.24 -1.91 2.23
C VAL A 13 1.48 -0.64 2.60
N ALA A 14 2.15 0.24 3.35
CA ALA A 14 1.74 1.61 3.63
C ALA A 14 2.81 2.54 3.05
N ALA A 15 2.53 3.09 1.86
CA ALA A 15 3.45 3.97 1.15
C ALA A 15 3.06 5.44 1.38
N PRO A 16 3.93 6.26 1.99
CA PRO A 16 3.74 7.70 1.99
C PRO A 16 3.91 8.23 0.56
N ARG A 17 3.16 9.27 0.19
CA ARG A 17 3.39 9.97 -1.08
C ARG A 17 4.59 10.91 -0.96
N CYS A 18 4.76 11.54 0.19
CA CYS A 18 5.86 12.47 0.49
C CYS A 18 6.56 12.05 1.78
N PRO A 19 7.89 12.22 1.91
CA PRO A 19 8.58 12.03 3.18
C PRO A 19 8.00 12.89 4.32
N ASP A 20 7.43 14.06 4.02
CA ASP A 20 6.76 14.91 5.01
C ASP A 20 5.52 14.26 5.66
N ASP A 21 4.94 13.24 5.02
CA ASP A 21 3.84 12.47 5.59
C ASP A 21 4.30 11.51 6.71
N LEU A 22 5.62 11.28 6.84
CA LEU A 22 6.22 10.44 7.88
C LEU A 22 6.44 11.21 9.18
N THR A 23 5.36 11.65 9.81
CA THR A 23 5.43 12.26 11.14
C THR A 23 5.89 11.24 12.19
N PRO A 24 6.49 11.67 13.33
CA PRO A 24 6.91 10.76 14.40
C PRO A 24 5.79 9.83 14.90
N ASP A 25 4.57 10.35 15.05
CA ASP A 25 3.39 9.57 15.46
C ASP A 25 3.01 8.51 14.42
N THR A 26 3.15 8.84 13.13
CA THR A 26 2.88 7.91 12.02
C THR A 26 3.87 6.77 12.01
N VAL A 27 5.16 7.08 12.18
CA VAL A 27 6.23 6.09 12.26
C VAL A 27 6.02 5.19 13.49
N ALA A 28 5.69 5.77 14.65
CA ALA A 28 5.43 5.00 15.87
C ALA A 28 4.22 4.06 15.72
N MET A 29 3.14 4.52 15.07
CA MET A 29 1.97 3.71 14.80
C MET A 29 2.29 2.55 13.85
N LEU A 30 2.93 2.83 12.71
CA LEU A 30 3.28 1.81 11.71
C LEU A 30 4.24 0.77 12.29
N THR A 31 5.27 1.20 13.03
CA THR A 31 6.21 0.28 13.68
C THR A 31 5.55 -0.53 14.81
N GLY A 32 4.63 0.07 15.57
CA GLY A 32 3.80 -0.63 16.57
C GLY A 32 2.87 -1.68 15.96
N GLU A 33 2.40 -1.46 14.73
CA GLU A 33 1.67 -2.45 13.95
C GLU A 33 2.57 -3.51 13.27
N GLY A 34 3.88 -3.43 13.44
CA GLY A 34 4.85 -4.39 12.90
C GLY A 34 5.30 -4.11 11.47
N PHE A 35 5.05 -2.90 10.95
CA PHE A 35 5.62 -2.48 9.68
C PHE A 35 7.10 -2.10 9.84
N VAL A 36 7.87 -2.38 8.79
CA VAL A 36 9.29 -2.01 8.68
C VAL A 36 9.50 -1.18 7.42
N TRP A 37 10.34 -0.15 7.50
CA TRP A 37 10.71 0.64 6.34
C TRP A 37 11.49 -0.22 5.32
N ASN A 38 10.99 -0.27 4.09
CA ASN A 38 11.66 -0.89 2.96
C ASN A 38 12.13 0.22 2.01
N GLY A 39 13.46 0.42 1.96
CA GLY A 39 14.08 1.43 1.11
C GLY A 39 14.06 1.12 -0.39
N GLU A 40 13.75 -0.12 -0.80
CA GLU A 40 13.61 -0.48 -2.22
C GLU A 40 12.34 0.11 -2.84
N ILE A 41 11.25 0.14 -2.07
CA ILE A 41 9.94 0.63 -2.51
C ILE A 41 9.54 1.95 -1.83
N GLU A 42 10.44 2.53 -1.05
CA GLU A 42 10.24 3.74 -0.25
C GLU A 42 8.92 3.72 0.55
N ALA A 43 8.63 2.57 1.18
CA ALA A 43 7.38 2.34 1.89
C ALA A 43 7.54 1.47 3.13
N TYR A 44 6.56 1.55 4.02
CA TYR A 44 6.45 0.64 5.15
C TYR A 44 5.78 -0.66 4.70
N ALA A 45 6.40 -1.80 4.99
CA ALA A 45 5.86 -3.11 4.64
C ALA A 45 5.74 -4.02 5.88
N ARG A 46 4.66 -4.82 5.91
CA ARG A 46 4.44 -5.88 6.90
C ARG A 46 4.13 -7.18 6.17
N PRO A 47 4.96 -8.25 6.30
CA PRO A 47 4.80 -9.48 5.53
C PRO A 47 3.51 -10.27 5.79
N THR A 48 2.80 -9.96 6.87
CA THR A 48 1.61 -10.68 7.31
C THR A 48 0.43 -9.74 7.52
N GLY A 49 -0.77 -10.29 7.44
CA GLY A 49 -2.00 -9.51 7.64
C GLY A 49 -2.24 -8.56 6.48
N ASP A 50 -2.26 -9.09 5.26
CA ASP A 50 -2.61 -8.43 3.99
C ASP A 50 -4.11 -8.56 3.64
N GLY A 51 -4.90 -9.12 4.56
CA GLY A 51 -6.34 -9.27 4.41
C GLY A 51 -7.09 -7.92 4.43
N PRO A 52 -8.36 -7.90 3.98
CA PRO A 52 -9.14 -6.67 3.85
C PRO A 52 -9.34 -5.95 5.18
N GLU A 53 -9.48 -6.69 6.29
CA GLU A 53 -9.60 -6.11 7.64
C GLU A 53 -8.33 -5.35 8.04
N ALA A 54 -7.16 -5.88 7.69
CA ALA A 54 -5.90 -5.25 8.03
C ALA A 54 -5.64 -4.00 7.20
N VAL A 55 -5.98 -4.02 5.90
CA VAL A 55 -5.97 -2.82 5.03
C VAL A 55 -6.82 -1.71 5.64
N GLU A 56 -8.07 -2.01 6.01
CA GLU A 56 -8.99 -1.01 6.56
C GLU A 56 -8.57 -0.55 7.97
N ARG A 57 -8.02 -1.44 8.80
CA ARG A 57 -7.48 -1.07 10.11
C ARG A 57 -6.32 -0.08 9.99
N THR A 58 -5.31 -0.41 9.18
CA THR A 58 -4.15 0.46 8.98
C THR A 58 -4.56 1.78 8.31
N ALA A 59 -5.46 1.74 7.31
CA ALA A 59 -5.99 2.95 6.69
C ALA A 59 -6.79 3.81 7.68
N GLY A 60 -7.59 3.21 8.56
CA GLY A 60 -8.32 3.89 9.62
C GLY A 60 -7.39 4.56 10.63
N ALA A 61 -6.32 3.87 11.06
CA ALA A 61 -5.31 4.42 11.95
C ALA A 61 -4.60 5.65 11.34
N LEU A 62 -4.19 5.55 10.07
CA LEU A 62 -3.59 6.67 9.35
C LEU A 62 -4.56 7.86 9.19
N ARG A 63 -5.83 7.61 8.88
CA ARG A 63 -6.87 8.65 8.83
C ARG A 63 -7.08 9.31 10.20
N ALA A 64 -7.03 8.55 11.29
CA ALA A 64 -7.16 9.08 12.65
C ALA A 64 -6.00 10.00 13.04
N LEU A 65 -4.82 9.80 12.44
CA LEU A 65 -3.66 10.69 12.57
C LEU A 65 -3.74 11.93 11.64
N GLY A 66 -4.82 12.08 10.87
CA GLY A 66 -5.05 13.23 9.99
C GLY A 66 -4.57 13.04 8.55
N HIS A 67 -4.12 11.85 8.18
CA HIS A 67 -3.67 11.60 6.80
C HIS A 67 -4.82 11.42 5.82
N PHE A 68 -4.64 11.93 4.62
CA PHE A 68 -5.43 11.50 3.47
C PHE A 68 -4.94 10.11 3.01
N VAL A 69 -5.83 9.11 2.96
CA VAL A 69 -5.46 7.71 2.67
C VAL A 69 -6.28 7.13 1.53
N TYR A 70 -5.58 6.67 0.49
CA TYR A 70 -6.13 5.78 -0.53
C TYR A 70 -5.90 4.33 -0.12
N SER A 71 -6.97 3.60 0.18
CA SER A 71 -6.91 2.15 0.45
C SER A 71 -7.56 1.38 -0.70
N SER A 72 -6.93 0.28 -1.10
CA SER A 72 -7.51 -0.66 -2.05
C SER A 72 -7.16 -2.06 -1.65
N TYR A 73 -8.17 -2.93 -1.60
CA TYR A 73 -7.95 -4.35 -1.45
C TYR A 73 -8.26 -5.05 -2.77
N THR A 74 -7.21 -5.56 -3.41
CA THR A 74 -7.35 -6.54 -4.48
C THR A 74 -6.95 -7.89 -3.87
N PRO A 75 -7.84 -8.90 -3.87
CA PRO A 75 -7.47 -10.22 -3.39
C PRO A 75 -6.23 -10.70 -4.13
N LEU A 76 -5.15 -10.94 -3.40
CA LEU A 76 -3.96 -11.54 -3.99
C LEU A 76 -4.38 -12.91 -4.54
N PRO A 77 -3.95 -13.29 -5.75
CA PRO A 77 -4.21 -14.62 -6.25
C PRO A 77 -3.63 -15.59 -5.23
N ALA A 78 -4.50 -16.35 -4.55
CA ALA A 78 -4.08 -17.43 -3.69
C ALA A 78 -3.05 -18.23 -4.49
N ARG A 79 -1.85 -18.44 -3.95
CA ARG A 79 -0.88 -19.35 -4.55
C ARG A 79 -1.59 -20.70 -4.70
N ARG A 80 -2.20 -20.94 -5.86
CA ARG A 80 -2.72 -22.24 -6.23
C ARG A 80 -1.48 -23.10 -6.34
N GLY A 81 -1.28 -24.00 -5.37
CA GLY A 81 -0.50 -25.20 -5.61
C GLY A 81 -1.00 -25.87 -6.90
N PRO A 82 -0.17 -26.68 -7.56
CA PRO A 82 -0.47 -27.17 -8.90
C PRO A 82 -1.66 -28.15 -8.84
N HIS A 83 -2.87 -27.63 -9.03
CA HIS A 83 -4.05 -28.44 -9.29
C HIS A 83 -4.21 -28.56 -10.79
N HIS A 84 -3.84 -29.74 -11.25
CA HIS A 84 -4.12 -30.31 -12.55
C HIS A 84 -5.64 -30.28 -12.82
N GLY A 85 -6.04 -29.88 -14.04
CA GLY A 85 -7.30 -30.30 -14.64
C GLY A 85 -8.46 -29.29 -14.66
N GLU A 86 -8.61 -28.64 -15.82
CA GLU A 86 -9.84 -28.70 -16.63
C GLU A 86 -10.97 -27.63 -16.48
N ALA A 87 -11.13 -26.92 -17.61
CA ALA A 87 -12.32 -26.37 -18.29
C ALA A 87 -13.15 -25.19 -17.74
N GLY A 88 -13.18 -24.11 -18.53
CA GLY A 88 -14.40 -23.34 -18.82
C GLY A 88 -14.23 -21.81 -18.80
N PRO A 89 -14.71 -21.05 -19.81
CA PRO A 89 -14.06 -19.79 -20.22
C PRO A 89 -14.94 -18.56 -20.02
N HIS A 90 -14.64 -17.66 -19.08
CA HIS A 90 -15.25 -16.31 -19.10
C HIS A 90 -14.26 -15.25 -18.61
N THR A 91 -13.63 -14.60 -19.58
CA THR A 91 -13.00 -13.29 -19.41
C THR A 91 -14.08 -12.28 -19.00
N PRO A 92 -13.76 -11.37 -18.07
CA PRO A 92 -13.84 -9.98 -18.48
C PRO A 92 -12.46 -9.36 -18.46
N LEU A 93 -12.11 -8.78 -19.60
CA LEU A 93 -10.93 -7.97 -19.81
C LEU A 93 -11.17 -6.67 -19.05
N VAL A 94 -10.98 -6.68 -17.73
CA VAL A 94 -10.96 -5.44 -16.95
C VAL A 94 -9.66 -4.76 -17.35
N ARG A 95 -9.79 -3.75 -18.22
CA ARG A 95 -8.69 -2.86 -18.59
C ARG A 95 -8.02 -2.41 -17.29
N PRO A 96 -6.68 -2.45 -17.17
CA PRO A 96 -6.04 -1.73 -16.08
C PRO A 96 -6.51 -0.28 -16.23
N VAL A 97 -7.17 0.24 -15.21
CA VAL A 97 -7.29 1.69 -15.06
C VAL A 97 -5.85 2.17 -15.06
N ALA A 98 -5.48 2.85 -16.13
CA ALA A 98 -4.17 3.46 -16.20
C ALA A 98 -4.07 4.34 -14.95
N ALA A 99 -3.04 4.11 -14.14
CA ALA A 99 -2.65 4.99 -13.06
C ALA A 99 -2.14 6.31 -13.67
N GLU A 100 -3.01 7.01 -14.39
CA GLU A 100 -2.70 8.29 -14.99
C GLU A 100 -2.98 9.37 -13.95
N GLY A 101 -1.88 9.92 -13.44
CA GLY A 101 -1.88 11.21 -12.76
C GLY A 101 -2.00 11.14 -11.25
N VAL A 102 -1.11 10.40 -10.57
CA VAL A 102 -0.67 10.88 -9.24
C VAL A 102 0.36 11.96 -9.51
N PRO A 103 0.08 13.25 -9.21
CA PRO A 103 1.07 14.29 -9.43
C PRO A 103 2.30 13.98 -8.56
N PRO A 104 3.52 14.23 -9.05
CA PRO A 104 4.69 14.18 -8.19
C PRO A 104 4.52 15.17 -7.03
N CYS A 105 5.13 14.87 -5.89
CA CYS A 105 5.26 15.88 -4.83
C CYS A 105 5.95 17.11 -5.43
N PRO A 106 5.51 18.34 -5.13
CA PRO A 106 6.30 19.50 -5.47
C PRO A 106 7.68 19.30 -4.83
N ASP A 107 8.71 19.31 -5.65
CA ASP A 107 10.10 19.23 -5.22
C ASP A 107 10.27 20.15 -4.02
N ALA A 108 10.74 19.60 -2.89
CA ALA A 108 11.21 20.40 -1.78
C ALA A 108 12.46 21.14 -2.28
N GLU A 109 12.24 22.19 -3.07
CA GLU A 109 13.28 23.03 -3.63
C GLU A 109 14.11 23.52 -2.44
N PRO A 110 15.38 23.12 -2.32
CA PRO A 110 16.22 23.67 -1.28
C PRO A 110 16.34 25.15 -1.59
N SER A 111 15.74 25.99 -0.74
CA SER A 111 15.96 27.42 -0.74
C SER A 111 17.47 27.66 -0.77
N ARG A 112 17.99 27.98 -1.96
CA ARG A 112 19.39 28.34 -2.14
C ARG A 112 19.62 29.71 -1.49
N PRO A 113 20.82 29.92 -0.93
CA PRO A 113 21.13 31.02 -0.02
C PRO A 113 21.08 32.40 -0.67
#